data_AF-A0A1K1N2G3-F1
#
_entry.id   AF-A0A1K1N2G3-F1
#
_cell.length_a   1.000
_cell.length_b   1.000
_cell.length_c   1.000
_cell.angle_alpha   90.00
_cell.angle_beta   90.00
_cell.angle_gamma   90.00
#
_symmetry.space_group_name_H-M   'P 1'
#
loop_
_entity.id
_entity.type
_entity.pdbx_description
1 polymer ?
#
loop_
_entity_poly.entity_id
_entity_poly.type
_entity_poly.pdbx_seq_one_letter_code
_entity_poly.pdbx_strand_id
1 'polypeptide(L)'
;MKWNGRTIGGIALALLGICSAFVWGALWALISYAVAFALLFFGLRFWREADNTFKQVCSGLGMLAGVLLLLYWLPKFIALLISVAMILGGWWLYRTGQSSGYTYRVK
;
A
#
# COMPACT_ATOMS: atom_id res chain seq x y z
N MET A 1 19.66 -1.84 -30.75
CA MET A 1 18.48 -1.29 -30.04
C MET A 1 18.86 0.09 -29.53
N LYS A 2 18.25 1.19 -29.99
CA LYS A 2 18.52 2.51 -29.40
C LYS A 2 17.88 2.53 -28.02
N TRP A 3 18.70 2.51 -26.98
CA TRP A 3 18.29 2.56 -25.58
C TRP A 3 17.55 3.89 -25.34
N ASN A 4 16.21 3.85 -25.31
CA ASN A 4 15.40 5.04 -25.08
C ASN A 4 15.39 5.33 -23.56
N GLY A 5 15.88 6.51 -23.17
CA GLY A 5 16.00 6.93 -21.77
C GLY A 5 14.70 6.83 -20.98
N ARG A 6 13.55 7.01 -21.64
CA ARG A 6 12.22 6.86 -21.02
C ARG A 6 11.89 5.42 -20.62
N THR A 7 12.25 4.43 -21.43
CA THR A 7 12.06 3.01 -21.11
C THR A 7 12.94 2.55 -19.95
N ILE A 8 14.20 3.03 -19.90
CA ILE A 8 15.14 2.68 -18.83
C ILE A 8 14.73 3.34 -17.52
N GLY A 9 14.37 4.62 -17.58
CA GLY A 9 13.82 5.35 -16.44
C GLY A 9 12.54 4.71 -15.91
N GLY A 10 11.64 4.26 -16.81
CA GLY A 10 10.43 3.54 -16.42
C GLY A 10 10.70 2.21 -15.71
N ILE A 11 11.65 1.40 -16.22
CA ILE A 11 12.06 0.13 -15.59
C ILE A 11 12.72 0.38 -14.24
N ALA A 12 13.64 1.36 -14.14
CA ALA A 12 14.30 1.70 -12.89
C ALA A 12 13.30 2.19 -11.83
N LEU A 13 12.32 3.02 -12.22
CA LEU A 13 11.28 3.52 -11.31
C LEU A 13 10.38 2.39 -10.81
N ALA A 14 10.02 1.45 -11.68
CA ALA A 14 9.21 0.29 -11.30
C ALA A 14 9.97 -0.65 -10.36
N LEU A 15 11.25 -0.93 -10.62
CA LEU A 15 12.11 -1.74 -9.75
C LEU A 15 12.30 -1.08 -8.38
N LEU A 16 12.48 0.24 -8.33
CA LEU A 16 12.56 0.99 -7.08
C LEU A 16 11.26 0.88 -6.28
N GLY A 17 10.10 0.98 -6.95
CA GLY A 17 8.79 0.78 -6.31
C GLY A 17 8.58 -0.64 -5.79
N ILE A 18 9.08 -1.67 -6.48
CA ILE A 18 9.02 -3.06 -6.00
C ILE A 18 9.93 -3.25 -4.78
N CYS A 19 11.16 -2.75 -4.84
CA CYS A 19 12.10 -2.80 -3.72
C CYS A 19 11.55 -2.08 -2.49
N SER A 20 10.96 -0.89 -2.65
CA SER A 20 10.36 -0.16 -1.52
C SER A 20 9.16 -0.90 -0.92
N ALA A 21 8.36 -1.60 -1.73
CA ALA A 21 7.23 -2.39 -1.23
C ALA A 21 7.66 -3.57 -0.34
N PHE A 22 8.76 -4.25 -0.69
CA PHE A 22 9.28 -5.40 0.06
C PHE A 22 10.20 -5.00 1.22
N VAL A 23 11.17 -4.11 1.00
CA VAL A 23 12.21 -3.79 1.99
C VAL A 23 11.65 -2.97 3.15
N TRP A 24 10.72 -2.05 2.90
CA TRP A 24 10.08 -1.27 3.97
C TRP A 24 8.91 -2.00 4.67
N GLY A 25 8.62 -3.23 4.28
CA GLY A 25 7.55 -4.03 4.88
C GLY A 25 6.16 -3.44 4.61
N ALA A 26 5.98 -2.80 3.46
CA ALA A 26 4.73 -2.16 3.07
C ALA A 26 3.59 -3.21 2.96
N LEU A 27 3.91 -4.42 2.50
CA LEU A 27 2.99 -5.57 2.48
C LEU A 27 2.46 -5.94 3.87
N TRP A 28 3.31 -5.89 4.89
CA TRP A 28 2.91 -6.15 6.28
C TRP A 28 1.95 -5.08 6.80
N ALA A 29 2.07 -3.84 6.32
CA ALA A 29 1.12 -2.78 6.66
C ALA A 29 -0.29 -3.13 6.17
N LEU A 30 -0.43 -3.74 4.99
CA LEU A 30 -1.72 -4.12 4.43
C LEU A 30 -2.42 -5.20 5.27
N ILE A 31 -1.67 -6.21 5.71
CA ILE A 31 -2.17 -7.25 6.63
C ILE A 31 -2.55 -6.64 7.98
N SER A 32 -1.70 -5.76 8.51
CA SER A 32 -1.94 -5.07 9.79
C SER A 32 -3.21 -4.22 9.74
N TYR A 33 -3.47 -3.56 8.61
CA TYR A 33 -4.70 -2.80 8.38
C TYR A 33 -5.93 -3.70 8.35
N ALA A 34 -5.86 -4.87 7.71
CA ALA A 34 -6.96 -5.84 7.72
C ALA A 34 -7.27 -6.34 9.14
N VAL A 35 -6.23 -6.63 9.93
CA VAL A 35 -6.38 -7.03 11.34
C VAL A 35 -6.95 -5.90 12.19
N ALA A 36 -6.50 -4.66 11.99
CA ALA A 36 -7.04 -3.50 12.70
C ALA A 36 -8.52 -3.25 12.38
N PHE A 37 -8.92 -3.42 11.12
CA PHE A 37 -10.32 -3.38 10.71
C PHE A 37 -11.15 -4.48 11.36
N ALA A 38 -10.63 -5.71 11.42
CA ALA A 38 -11.30 -6.81 12.11
C ALA A 38 -11.48 -6.50 13.60
N LEU A 39 -10.44 -6.00 14.29
CA LEU A 39 -10.51 -5.57 15.69
C LEU A 39 -11.54 -4.47 15.92
N LEU A 40 -11.63 -3.49 15.02
CA LEU A 40 -12.64 -2.43 15.09
C LEU A 40 -14.04 -2.97 14.87
N PHE A 41 -14.23 -3.84 13.88
CA PHE A 41 -15.54 -4.41 13.55
C PHE A 41 -16.05 -5.30 14.68
N PHE A 42 -15.23 -6.26 15.14
CA PHE A 42 -15.58 -7.13 16.25
C PHE A 42 -15.71 -6.34 17.55
N GLY A 43 -14.81 -5.38 17.81
CA GLY A 43 -14.91 -4.47 18.95
C GLY A 43 -16.25 -3.74 18.98
N LEU A 44 -16.66 -3.12 17.87
CA LEU A 44 -17.94 -2.39 17.76
C LEU A 44 -19.14 -3.32 17.95
N ARG A 45 -19.06 -4.54 17.41
CA ARG A 45 -20.11 -5.53 17.56
C ARG A 45 -20.25 -6.00 19.01
N PHE A 46 -19.15 -6.34 19.67
CA PHE A 46 -19.15 -6.71 21.08
C PHE A 46 -19.54 -5.55 22.00
N TRP A 47 -19.30 -4.29 21.60
CA TRP A 47 -19.79 -3.13 22.34
C TRP A 47 -21.31 -3.09 22.34
N ARG A 48 -21.94 -3.35 21.18
CA ARG A 48 -23.40 -3.31 21.01
C ARG A 48 -24.12 -4.44 21.73
N GLU A 49 -23.49 -5.61 21.81
CA GLU A 49 -24.03 -6.80 22.47
C GLU A 49 -23.54 -6.93 23.94
N ALA A 50 -22.97 -5.87 24.52
CA ALA A 50 -22.43 -5.91 25.88
C ALA A 50 -23.52 -5.78 26.94
N ASP A 51 -23.87 -6.88 27.60
CA ASP A 51 -24.80 -6.89 28.74
C ASP A 51 -24.19 -6.38 30.06
N ASN A 52 -22.84 -6.35 30.14
CA ASN A 52 -22.10 -5.99 31.35
C ASN A 52 -21.06 -4.90 31.08
N THR A 53 -20.86 -4.00 32.03
CA THR A 53 -19.88 -2.89 31.99
C THR A 53 -18.46 -3.37 31.70
N PHE A 54 -18.06 -4.55 32.19
CA PHE A 54 -16.74 -5.12 31.94
C PHE A 54 -16.53 -5.50 30.46
N LYS A 55 -17.55 -6.08 29.80
CA LYS A 55 -17.50 -6.39 28.36
C LYS A 55 -17.41 -5.12 27.53
N GLN A 56 -18.11 -4.08 27.95
CA GLN A 56 -18.10 -2.77 27.28
C GLN A 56 -16.71 -2.11 27.35
N VAL A 57 -16.04 -2.16 28.50
CA VAL A 57 -14.66 -1.65 28.67
C VAL A 57 -13.65 -2.47 27.87
N CYS A 58 -13.73 -3.80 27.90
CA CYS A 58 -12.84 -4.66 27.10
C CYS A 58 -13.03 -4.46 25.59
N SER A 59 -14.27 -4.35 25.12
CA SER A 59 -14.59 -4.02 23.74
C SER A 59 -14.01 -2.65 23.35
N GLY A 60 -14.15 -1.65 24.22
CA GLY A 60 -13.58 -0.33 23.99
C GLY A 60 -12.08 -0.29 23.91
N LEU A 61 -11.40 -1.02 24.78
CA LEU A 61 -9.94 -1.21 24.71
C LEU A 61 -9.53 -1.92 23.40
N GLY A 62 -10.30 -2.92 22.95
CA GLY A 62 -10.07 -3.59 21.67
C GLY A 62 -10.19 -2.64 20.47
N MET A 63 -11.17 -1.74 20.49
CA MET A 63 -11.33 -0.71 19.46
C MET A 63 -10.19 0.31 19.50
N LEU A 64 -9.81 0.78 20.70
CA LEU A 64 -8.67 1.69 20.90
C LEU A 64 -7.36 1.08 20.39
N ALA A 65 -7.12 -0.20 20.69
CA ALA A 65 -5.97 -0.94 20.18
C ALA A 65 -5.99 -1.02 18.64
N GLY A 66 -7.17 -1.27 18.04
CA GLY A 66 -7.35 -1.24 16.59
C GLY A 66 -7.00 0.13 15.97
N VAL A 67 -7.46 1.24 16.56
CA VAL A 67 -7.13 2.60 16.09
C VAL A 67 -5.65 2.90 16.23
N LEU A 68 -5.02 2.56 17.36
CA LEU A 68 -3.59 2.73 17.56
C LEU A 68 -2.78 1.93 16.55
N LEU A 69 -3.23 0.71 16.21
CA LEU A 69 -2.58 -0.10 15.19
C LEU A 69 -2.67 0.57 13.80
N LEU A 70 -3.82 1.15 13.44
CA LEU A 70 -3.97 1.91 12.18
C LEU A 70 -3.00 3.10 12.11
N LEU A 71 -2.90 3.87 13.20
CA LEU A 71 -2.02 5.03 13.29
C LEU A 71 -0.54 4.64 13.24
N TYR A 72 -0.16 3.58 13.96
CA TYR A 72 1.21 3.07 13.97
C TYR A 72 1.68 2.59 12.59
N TRP A 73 0.79 1.92 11.84
CA TRP A 73 1.10 1.41 10.50
C TRP A 73 0.83 2.43 9.37
N LEU A 74 0.24 3.59 9.68
CA LEU A 74 -0.09 4.66 8.71
C LEU A 74 1.12 5.07 7.84
N PRO A 75 2.33 5.32 8.37
CA PRO A 75 3.48 5.71 7.55
C PRO A 75 3.87 4.62 6.54
N LYS A 76 3.79 3.35 6.95
CA LYS A 76 4.10 2.21 6.08
C LYS A 76 3.03 1.99 5.03
N PHE A 77 1.77 2.29 5.33
CA PHE A 77 0.69 2.28 4.35
C PHE A 77 0.86 3.39 3.31
N ILE A 78 1.27 4.60 3.72
CA ILE A 78 1.62 5.68 2.78
C ILE A 78 2.80 5.27 1.89
N ALA A 79 3.84 4.64 2.46
CA ALA A 79 4.95 4.11 1.69
C ALA A 79 4.51 3.05 0.66
N LEU A 80 3.51 2.22 1.00
CA LEU A 80 2.89 1.29 0.04
C LEU A 80 2.24 2.04 -1.13
N LEU A 81 1.45 3.08 -0.85
CA LEU A 81 0.79 3.87 -1.89
C LEU A 81 1.80 4.54 -2.82
N ILE A 82 2.88 5.10 -2.26
CA ILE A 82 3.97 5.69 -3.06
C ILE A 82 4.65 4.62 -3.93
N SER A 83 4.91 3.43 -3.36
CA SER A 83 5.51 2.31 -4.09
C SER A 83 4.63 1.89 -5.28
N VAL A 84 3.33 1.77 -5.08
CA VAL A 84 2.36 1.47 -6.14
C VAL A 84 2.35 2.57 -7.21
N ALA A 85 2.36 3.84 -6.80
CA ALA A 85 2.42 4.96 -7.73
C ALA A 85 3.70 4.96 -8.58
N MET A 86 4.86 4.61 -7.98
CA MET A 86 6.13 4.46 -8.71
C MET A 86 6.09 3.31 -9.71
N ILE A 87 5.47 2.18 -9.35
CA ILE A 87 5.30 1.03 -10.27
C ILE A 87 4.41 1.42 -11.44
N LEU A 88 3.25 2.04 -11.19
CA LEU A 88 2.32 2.47 -12.24
C LEU A 88 2.92 3.55 -13.14
N GLY A 89 3.61 4.54 -12.55
CA GLY A 89 4.30 5.60 -13.28
C GLY A 89 5.45 5.05 -14.13
N GLY A 90 6.24 4.13 -13.58
CA GLY A 90 7.31 3.44 -14.29
C GLY A 90 6.79 2.61 -15.46
N TRP A 91 5.68 1.90 -15.26
CA TRP A 91 4.99 1.14 -16.29
C TRP A 91 4.44 2.03 -17.42
N TRP A 92 3.87 3.19 -17.08
CA TRP A 92 3.35 4.15 -18.06
C TRP A 92 4.48 4.79 -18.89
N LEU A 93 5.59 5.16 -18.24
CA LEU A 93 6.82 5.63 -18.89
C LEU A 93 7.42 4.57 -19.82
N TYR A 94 7.39 3.30 -19.40
CA TYR A 94 7.84 2.18 -20.22
C TYR A 94 7.00 2.03 -21.49
N ARG A 95 5.66 2.03 -21.39
CA ARG A 95 4.78 1.92 -22.57
C ARG A 95 4.94 3.08 -23.53
N THR A 96 4.98 4.32 -23.03
CA THR A 96 5.12 5.52 -23.87
C THR A 96 6.52 5.60 -24.53
N GLY A 97 7.56 5.12 -23.85
CA GLY A 97 8.90 4.97 -24.41
C GLY A 97 8.98 3.95 -25.56
N GLN A 98 8.20 2.86 -25.51
CA GLN A 98 8.13 1.89 -26.60
C GLN A 98 7.41 2.44 -27.85
N SER A 99 6.28 3.15 -27.69
CA SER A 99 5.52 3.73 -28.83
C SER A 99 6.36 4.73 -29.63
N SER A 100 7.18 5.50 -28.93
CA SER A 100 8.16 6.41 -29.52
C SER A 100 9.20 5.65 -30.36
N GLY A 101 9.74 4.54 -29.84
CA GLY A 101 10.73 3.66 -30.49
C GLY A 101 10.35 3.16 -31.89
N TYR A 102 9.06 2.89 -32.12
CA TYR A 102 8.55 2.42 -33.40
C TYR A 102 8.49 3.51 -34.47
N THR A 103 8.27 4.77 -34.08
CA THR A 103 8.11 5.88 -35.03
C THR A 103 9.43 6.21 -35.75
N TYR A 104 10.58 5.93 -35.11
CA TYR A 104 11.90 6.17 -35.70
C TYR A 104 12.39 5.06 -36.64
N ARG A 105 11.69 3.92 -36.70
CA ARG A 105 12.03 2.79 -37.60
C ARG A 105 11.27 2.83 -38.93
N VAL A 106 10.27 3.71 -39.05
CA VAL A 106 9.34 3.77 -40.21
C VAL A 106 9.56 5.03 -41.05
N LYS A 107 10.64 5.79 -40.81
CA LYS A 107 11.09 6.87 -41.70
C LYS A 107 12.42 6.48 -42.34
#